data_AF-A0A0V1C718-F1
#
_entry.id   AF-A0A0V1C718-F1
#
_cell.length_a   1.000
_cell.length_b   1.000
_cell.length_c   1.000
_cell.angle_alpha   90.00
_cell.angle_beta   90.00
_cell.angle_gamma   90.00
#
_symmetry.space_group_name_H-M   'P 1'
#
loop_
_entity.id
_entity.type
_entity.pdbx_description
1 polymer ?
#
loop_
_entity_poly.entity_id
_entity_poly.type
_entity_poly.pdbx_seq_one_letter_code
_entity_poly.pdbx_strand_id
1 'polypeptide(L)'
;MPLSNIIGKPPGPRRAKDSMEIHPPKVTLSKFTGKVLEFPSFWSQFQANVHKRSDLHNATKFTYLLSNTEGTARNAIEGIPLTPENYTQTVDILI
;
A
#
# COMPACT_ATOMS: atom_id res chain seq x y z
N MET A 1 -54.05 42.39 11.87
CA MET A 1 -53.74 40.97 12.15
C MET A 1 -52.94 40.41 10.96
N PRO A 2 -51.96 39.52 11.18
CA PRO A 2 -50.61 39.73 10.64
C PRO A 2 -50.03 38.57 9.81
N LEU A 3 -48.82 38.84 9.28
CA LEU A 3 -47.70 37.92 8.98
C LEU A 3 -47.84 36.97 7.79
N SER A 4 -46.96 37.16 6.79
CA SER A 4 -45.96 36.14 6.44
C SER A 4 -44.82 36.73 5.61
N ASN A 5 -43.65 36.76 6.23
CA ASN A 5 -42.37 37.21 5.71
C ASN A 5 -41.68 36.02 5.05
N ILE A 6 -41.42 36.04 3.73
CA ILE A 6 -40.59 35.02 3.05
C ILE A 6 -39.51 35.73 2.25
N ILE A 7 -38.52 36.25 2.96
CA ILE A 7 -37.23 36.61 2.37
C ILE A 7 -36.44 35.32 2.23
N GLY A 8 -36.43 34.75 1.02
CA GLY A 8 -35.51 33.69 0.67
C GLY A 8 -34.07 34.20 0.75
N LYS A 9 -33.34 33.78 1.77
CA LYS A 9 -31.91 34.08 1.96
C LYS A 9 -31.11 33.61 0.73
N PRO A 10 -30.17 34.40 0.18
CA PRO A 10 -29.35 33.94 -0.92
C PRO A 10 -28.45 32.77 -0.47
N PRO A 11 -28.12 31.82 -1.37
CA PRO A 11 -27.23 30.73 -1.02
C PRO A 11 -25.86 31.32 -0.67
N GLY A 12 -25.39 31.04 0.55
CA GLY A 12 -24.05 31.42 0.97
C GLY A 12 -22.99 30.79 0.06
N PRO A 13 -21.76 31.34 0.04
CA PRO A 13 -20.68 30.77 -0.75
C PRO A 13 -20.55 29.29 -0.39
N ARG A 14 -20.66 28.41 -1.40
CA ARG A 14 -20.37 26.99 -1.24
C ARG A 14 -18.94 26.94 -0.73
N ARG A 15 -18.77 26.57 0.54
CA ARG A 15 -17.46 26.30 1.11
C ARG A 15 -16.85 25.24 0.20
N ALA A 16 -15.89 25.64 -0.62
CA ALA A 16 -15.02 24.71 -1.29
C ALA A 16 -14.43 23.89 -0.15
N LYS A 17 -14.96 22.67 0.02
CA LYS A 17 -14.21 21.65 0.72
C LYS A 17 -13.09 21.34 -0.25
N ASP A 18 -12.03 22.14 -0.17
CA ASP A 18 -10.70 21.64 -0.43
C ASP A 18 -10.50 20.57 0.64
N SER A 19 -11.14 19.41 0.40
CA SER A 19 -10.68 18.17 0.96
C SER A 19 -9.29 18.10 0.40
N MET A 20 -8.32 18.49 1.22
CA MET A 20 -6.95 18.08 1.09
C MET A 20 -7.06 16.56 0.96
N GLU A 21 -7.20 16.05 -0.27
CA GLU A 21 -6.98 14.66 -0.57
C GLU A 21 -5.52 14.53 -0.20
N ILE A 22 -5.30 14.05 1.02
CA ILE A 22 -4.01 13.56 1.44
C ILE A 22 -3.80 12.36 0.53
N HIS A 23 -3.34 12.62 -0.69
CA HIS A 23 -2.79 11.59 -1.53
C HIS A 23 -1.52 11.20 -0.79
N PRO A 24 -1.49 10.04 -0.10
CA PRO A 24 -0.23 9.58 0.45
C PRO A 24 0.77 9.60 -0.71
N PRO A 25 2.01 10.11 -0.50
CA PRO A 25 3.01 10.07 -1.55
C PRO A 25 2.98 8.65 -2.10
N LYS A 26 2.80 8.48 -3.42
CA LYS A 26 2.72 7.16 -4.06
C LYS A 26 3.88 6.35 -3.50
N VAL A 27 3.58 5.43 -2.57
CA VAL A 27 4.62 4.75 -1.83
C VAL A 27 5.23 3.77 -2.81
N THR A 28 6.29 4.20 -3.47
CA THR A 28 7.13 3.33 -4.27
C THR A 28 7.85 2.43 -3.29
N LEU A 29 7.35 1.20 -3.17
CA LEU A 29 8.03 0.15 -2.43
C LEU A 29 9.48 0.06 -2.93
N SER A 30 10.42 0.25 -2.01
CA SER A 30 11.85 0.12 -2.31
C SER A 30 12.16 -1.28 -2.82
N LYS A 31 13.18 -1.41 -3.68
CA LYS A 31 13.70 -2.72 -4.07
C LYS A 31 14.57 -3.29 -2.95
N PHE A 32 14.52 -4.60 -2.77
CA PHE A 32 15.39 -5.35 -1.87
C PHE A 32 16.39 -6.16 -2.67
N THR A 33 17.68 -5.83 -2.54
CA THR A 33 18.74 -6.51 -3.29
C THR A 33 19.19 -7.84 -2.67
N GLY A 34 18.82 -8.09 -1.40
CA GLY A 34 19.31 -9.21 -0.60
C GLY A 34 20.39 -8.84 0.40
N LYS A 35 20.72 -7.55 0.57
CA LYS A 35 21.61 -7.12 1.66
C LYS A 35 20.86 -7.09 2.98
N VAL A 36 21.34 -7.84 3.97
CA VAL A 36 20.72 -7.95 5.31
C VAL A 36 20.45 -6.58 5.95
N LEU A 37 21.33 -5.60 5.77
CA LEU A 37 21.16 -4.25 6.31
C LEU A 37 19.99 -3.45 5.67
N GLU A 38 19.59 -3.81 4.45
CA GLU A 38 18.44 -3.20 3.76
C GLU A 38 17.11 -3.81 4.22
N PHE A 39 17.14 -5.04 4.74
CA PHE A 39 15.94 -5.82 5.03
C PHE A 39 15.00 -5.13 6.05
N PRO A 40 15.44 -4.58 7.19
CA PRO A 40 14.52 -3.96 8.16
C PRO A 40 13.73 -2.77 7.56
N SER A 41 14.41 -1.95 6.77
CA SER A 41 13.81 -0.78 6.09
C SER A 41 12.85 -1.22 4.99
N PHE A 42 13.25 -2.21 4.19
CA PHE A 42 12.41 -2.81 3.16
C PHE A 42 11.16 -3.45 3.76
N TRP A 43 11.34 -4.34 4.75
CA TRP A 43 10.25 -5.09 5.37
C TRP A 43 9.26 -4.17 6.05
N SER A 44 9.69 -3.10 6.73
CA SER A 44 8.77 -2.12 7.33
C SER A 44 7.84 -1.49 6.28
N GLN A 45 8.38 -1.09 5.12
CA GLN A 45 7.58 -0.53 4.03
C GLN A 45 6.68 -1.58 3.37
N PHE A 46 7.23 -2.75 3.06
CA PHE A 46 6.49 -3.85 2.46
C PHE A 46 5.36 -4.33 3.36
N GLN A 47 5.61 -4.37 4.67
CA GLN A 47 4.64 -4.83 5.64
C GLN A 47 3.44 -3.89 5.73
N ALA A 48 3.68 -2.58 5.76
CA ALA A 48 2.64 -1.56 5.81
C ALA A 48 1.78 -1.49 4.53
N ASN A 49 2.41 -1.67 3.36
CA ASN A 49 1.74 -1.46 2.08
C ASN A 49 1.19 -2.74 1.43
N VAL A 50 1.67 -3.92 1.83
CA VAL A 50 1.34 -5.20 1.20
C VAL A 50 1.02 -6.29 2.22
N HIS A 51 1.92 -6.60 3.16
CA HIS A 51 1.75 -7.78 4.02
C HIS A 51 0.52 -7.67 4.94
N LYS A 52 0.33 -6.53 5.61
CA LYS A 52 -0.78 -6.28 6.55
C LYS A 52 -2.12 -6.02 5.87
N ARG A 53 -2.15 -5.84 4.55
CA ARG A 53 -3.38 -5.64 3.79
C ARG A 53 -4.18 -6.94 3.75
N SER A 54 -5.31 -6.96 4.45
CA SER A 54 -6.25 -8.10 4.46
C SER A 54 -7.07 -8.18 3.17
N ASP A 55 -7.15 -7.08 2.42
CA ASP A 55 -7.79 -7.00 1.12
C ASP A 55 -6.96 -7.61 -0.03
N LEU A 56 -5.68 -7.91 0.21
CA LEU A 56 -4.81 -8.58 -0.75
C LEU A 56 -4.71 -10.08 -0.46
N HIS A 57 -4.91 -10.90 -1.49
CA HIS A 57 -4.68 -12.33 -1.42
C HIS A 57 -3.18 -12.66 -1.39
N ASN A 58 -2.80 -13.79 -0.78
CA ASN A 58 -1.39 -14.18 -0.63
C ASN A 58 -0.66 -14.29 -1.97
N ALA A 59 -1.30 -14.81 -3.03
CA ALA A 59 -0.70 -14.85 -4.36
C ALA A 59 -0.36 -13.43 -4.87
N THR A 60 -1.26 -12.46 -4.66
CA THR A 60 -1.02 -11.06 -5.01
C THR A 60 0.13 -10.46 -4.19
N LYS A 61 0.17 -10.73 -2.87
CA LYS A 61 1.29 -10.33 -2.00
C LYS A 61 2.61 -10.92 -2.48
N PHE A 62 2.60 -12.17 -2.94
CA PHE A 62 3.78 -12.81 -3.50
C PHE A 62 4.21 -12.13 -4.81
N THR A 63 3.29 -11.79 -5.72
CA THR A 63 3.64 -11.01 -6.93
C THR A 63 4.32 -9.68 -6.58
N TYR A 64 3.84 -8.97 -5.56
CA TYR A 64 4.50 -7.76 -5.07
C TYR A 64 5.88 -8.05 -4.50
N LEU A 65 6.01 -9.06 -3.63
CA LEU A 65 7.29 -9.46 -3.05
C LEU A 65 8.32 -9.72 -4.16
N LEU A 66 7.95 -10.56 -5.11
CA LEU A 66 8.78 -10.96 -6.24
C LEU A 66 9.16 -9.77 -7.15
N SER A 67 8.24 -8.82 -7.33
CA SER A 67 8.47 -7.59 -8.09
C SER A 67 9.35 -6.59 -7.33
N ASN A 68 9.36 -6.65 -6.00
CA ASN A 68 10.13 -5.74 -5.15
C ASN A 68 11.46 -6.33 -4.67
N THR A 69 11.81 -7.55 -5.08
CA THR A 69 13.14 -8.13 -4.93
C THR A 69 13.96 -8.01 -6.20
N GLU A 70 15.26 -7.83 -6.05
CA GLU A 70 16.26 -7.87 -7.12
C GLU A 70 17.55 -8.54 -6.63
N GLY A 71 18.54 -8.72 -7.50
CA GLY A 71 19.85 -9.25 -7.11
C GLY A 71 19.77 -10.62 -6.43
N THR A 72 20.48 -10.77 -5.31
CA THR A 72 20.56 -12.05 -4.59
C THR A 72 19.24 -12.44 -3.95
N ALA A 73 18.45 -11.48 -3.48
CA ALA A 73 17.11 -11.74 -2.96
C ALA A 73 16.20 -12.34 -4.03
N ARG A 74 16.22 -11.78 -5.24
CA ARG A 74 15.39 -12.28 -6.34
C ARG A 74 15.80 -13.69 -6.75
N ASN A 75 17.10 -13.94 -6.89
CA ASN A 75 17.63 -15.26 -7.26
C ASN A 75 17.28 -16.33 -6.22
N ALA A 76 17.21 -15.98 -4.93
CA ALA A 76 16.84 -16.91 -3.88
C ALA A 76 15.39 -17.41 -3.97
N ILE A 77 14.49 -16.61 -4.56
CA ILE A 77 13.05 -16.89 -4.54
C ILE A 77 12.42 -17.11 -5.93
N GLU A 78 13.15 -16.86 -7.02
CA GLU A 78 12.60 -16.95 -8.39
C GLU A 78 12.19 -18.36 -8.81
N GLY A 79 12.80 -19.40 -8.21
CA GLY A 79 12.46 -20.80 -8.46
C GLY A 79 11.23 -21.29 -7.70
N ILE A 80 10.67 -20.47 -6.80
CA ILE A 80 9.53 -20.86 -5.97
C ILE A 80 8.23 -20.57 -6.75
N PRO A 81 7.32 -21.56 -6.91
CA PRO A 81 6.06 -21.34 -7.58
C PRO A 81 5.24 -20.25 -6.89
N LEU A 82 4.73 -19.29 -7.68
CA LEU A 82 3.91 -18.17 -7.20
C LEU A 82 2.50 -18.66 -6.84
N THR A 83 2.38 -19.32 -5.69
CA THR A 83 1.12 -19.81 -5.14
C THR A 83 0.90 -19.19 -3.75
N PRO A 84 -0.36 -19.07 -3.29
CA PRO A 84 -0.63 -18.49 -1.98
C PRO A 84 -0.07 -19.32 -0.82
N GLU A 85 0.10 -20.64 -0.98
CA GLU A 85 0.70 -21.49 0.06
C GLU A 85 2.19 -21.19 0.24
N ASN A 86 2.91 -20.88 -0.84
CA ASN A 86 4.34 -20.65 -0.81
C ASN A 86 4.73 -19.26 -0.27
N TYR A 87 3.78 -18.31 -0.17
CA TYR A 87 4.08 -16.93 0.20
C TYR A 87 4.83 -16.80 1.53
N THR A 88 4.36 -17.47 2.59
CA THR A 88 4.97 -17.37 3.93
C THR A 88 6.39 -17.94 3.92
N GLN A 89 6.59 -19.11 3.30
CA GLN A 89 7.91 -19.73 3.19
C GLN A 89 8.88 -18.84 2.39
N THR A 90 8.41 -18.18 1.34
CA THR A 90 9.24 -17.26 0.57
C THR A 90 9.70 -16.05 1.38
N VAL A 91 8.86 -15.53 2.29
CA VAL A 91 9.26 -14.44 3.19
C VAL A 91 10.38 -14.89 4.11
N ASP A 92 10.30 -16.10 4.66
CA ASP A 92 11.31 -16.67 5.56
C ASP A 92 12.68 -16.87 4.89
N ILE A 93 12.72 -17.07 3.57
CA ILE A 93 13.98 -17.21 2.81
C ILE A 93 14.74 -15.87 2.67
N LEU A 94 14.05 -14.74 2.80
CA LEU A 94 14.63 -13.41 2.59
C LEU A 94 15.26 -12.79 3.86
N ILE A 95 15.18 -13.49 5.01
CA ILE A 95 15.61 -13.02 6.34
C ILE A 95 16.98 -13.60 6.73
#